data_AF-A0A382TDE9-F1
#
_entry.id   AF-A0A382TDE9-F1
#
_cell.length_a   1.000
_cell.length_b   1.000
_cell.length_c   1.000
_cell.angle_alpha   90.00
_cell.angle_beta   90.00
_cell.angle_gamma   90.00
#
_symmetry.space_group_name_H-M   'P 1'
#
loop_
_entity.id
_entity.type
_entity.pdbx_description
1 polymer ?
#
loop_
_entity_poly.entity_id
_entity_poly.type
_entity_poly.pdbx_seq_one_letter_code
_entity_poly.pdbx_strand_id
1 'polypeptide(L)'
;PSVTGSLALIQEHYMNTYGNYLKSSTLKSLVIHTADEAGEYEGPDYKFGWGLMNTEKAVDLITASQTNSNNIIENELLNGDSIVYNLQSDGVNPIILTLGYTDLPSEPIPGILNNREPLLVNDLDIRLINNQNSMIYSPYLLDPDSPGSPAQTGDNIVDNIEKIYLNNPASGDYTIKITHKGSLLDPQSFSLIITGFRVLEVQNLDIGGDEDLQNLISHTPNITFNYYDSMGETQTHYHMQISTQSDFSSADMWDSDEVSSSDTIVAYAGNTLIDGTTYYLRVRVGSDGFWSSWSELEFHMNS
;
A
#
# COMPACT_ATOMS: atom_id res chain seq x y z
N PRO A 1 -10.99 25.26 -15.39
CA PRO A 1 -12.28 24.58 -15.60
C PRO A 1 -12.13 23.11 -16.04
N SER A 2 -11.21 22.79 -16.97
CA SER A 2 -10.95 21.40 -17.41
C SER A 2 -10.65 20.48 -16.21
N VAL A 3 -9.63 20.84 -15.41
CA VAL A 3 -9.27 20.12 -14.18
C VAL A 3 -10.48 19.92 -13.25
N THR A 4 -11.25 20.98 -12.97
CA THR A 4 -12.43 20.89 -12.09
C THR A 4 -13.48 19.89 -12.60
N GLY A 5 -13.73 19.85 -13.91
CA GLY A 5 -14.65 18.87 -14.50
C GLY A 5 -14.13 17.43 -14.35
N SER A 6 -12.84 17.21 -14.62
CA SER A 6 -12.20 15.91 -14.42
C SER A 6 -12.20 15.47 -12.95
N LEU A 7 -11.94 16.38 -12.02
CA LEU A 7 -11.99 16.10 -10.58
C LEU A 7 -13.40 15.68 -10.13
N ALA A 8 -14.45 16.27 -10.72
CA ALA A 8 -15.82 15.86 -10.44
C ALA A 8 -16.11 14.43 -10.92
N LEU A 9 -15.60 14.04 -12.10
CA LEU A 9 -15.71 12.66 -12.60
C LEU A 9 -14.94 11.66 -11.74
N ILE A 10 -13.74 12.01 -11.27
CA ILE A 10 -12.97 11.17 -10.35
C ILE A 10 -13.74 10.96 -9.04
N GLN A 11 -14.34 12.01 -8.48
CA GLN A 11 -15.16 11.91 -7.28
C GLN A 11 -16.44 11.10 -7.50
N GLU A 12 -17.08 11.23 -8.66
CA GLU A 12 -18.24 10.40 -9.04
C GLU A 12 -17.85 8.92 -9.12
N HIS A 13 -16.72 8.60 -9.77
CA HIS A 13 -16.22 7.22 -9.84
C HIS A 13 -15.91 6.66 -8.45
N TYR A 14 -15.21 7.43 -7.60
CA TYR A 14 -14.90 7.00 -6.24
C TYR A 14 -16.17 6.75 -5.41
N MET A 15 -17.17 7.64 -5.50
CA MET A 15 -18.47 7.47 -4.85
C MET A 15 -19.20 6.19 -5.30
N ASN A 16 -19.17 5.89 -6.59
CA ASN A 16 -19.77 4.66 -7.12
C ASN A 16 -19.02 3.39 -6.67
N THR A 17 -17.72 3.51 -6.41
CA THR A 17 -16.84 2.39 -6.08
C THR A 17 -16.80 2.09 -4.57
N TYR A 18 -16.80 3.13 -3.71
CA TYR A 18 -16.62 3.01 -2.26
C TYR A 18 -17.79 3.57 -1.43
N GLY A 19 -18.75 4.26 -2.06
CA GLY A 19 -19.93 4.81 -1.36
C GLY A 19 -19.67 6.11 -0.57
N ASN A 20 -18.49 6.70 -0.69
CA ASN A 20 -18.09 7.97 -0.08
C ASN A 20 -17.25 8.81 -1.06
N TYR A 21 -16.90 10.04 -0.67
CA TYR A 21 -16.01 10.91 -1.45
C TYR A 21 -14.60 10.91 -0.88
N LEU A 22 -13.60 11.10 -1.76
CA LEU A 22 -12.21 11.32 -1.37
C LEU A 22 -12.07 12.62 -0.56
N LYS A 23 -11.19 12.62 0.45
CA LYS A 23 -10.72 13.87 1.06
C LYS A 23 -10.04 14.76 0.01
N SER A 24 -10.00 16.06 0.26
CA SER A 24 -9.34 17.04 -0.60
C SER A 24 -7.85 16.70 -0.83
N SER A 25 -7.15 16.28 0.22
CA SER A 25 -5.75 15.85 0.15
C SER A 25 -5.61 14.60 -0.73
N THR A 26 -6.50 13.62 -0.57
CA THR A 26 -6.44 12.37 -1.35
C THR A 26 -6.70 12.63 -2.81
N LEU A 27 -7.71 13.43 -3.14
CA LEU A 27 -8.01 13.81 -4.52
C LEU A 27 -6.84 14.57 -5.15
N LYS A 28 -6.22 15.52 -4.43
CA LYS A 28 -5.05 16.29 -4.90
C LYS A 28 -3.84 15.37 -5.11
N SER A 29 -3.52 14.52 -4.13
CA SER A 29 -2.41 13.56 -4.23
C SER A 29 -2.61 12.56 -5.36
N LEU A 30 -3.83 12.04 -5.53
CA LEU A 30 -4.14 11.09 -6.60
C LEU A 30 -3.85 11.68 -7.98
N VAL A 31 -4.32 12.89 -8.26
CA VAL A 31 -4.11 13.50 -9.59
C VAL A 31 -2.67 13.94 -9.84
N ILE A 32 -1.91 14.25 -8.79
CA ILE A 32 -0.46 14.50 -8.87
C ILE A 32 0.31 13.20 -9.07
N HIS A 33 -0.12 12.13 -8.42
CA HIS A 33 0.49 10.83 -8.49
C HIS A 33 0.41 10.29 -9.92
N THR A 34 -0.78 10.40 -10.54
CA THR A 34 -1.07 9.86 -11.87
C THR A 34 -0.83 10.83 -13.02
N ALA A 35 -0.35 12.05 -12.76
CA ALA A 35 -0.03 13.02 -13.80
C ALA A 35 1.06 12.48 -14.75
N ASP A 36 0.95 12.84 -16.02
CA ASP A 36 1.97 12.57 -17.04
C ASP A 36 3.05 13.64 -16.99
N GLU A 37 4.32 13.23 -17.04
CA GLU A 37 5.46 14.15 -17.13
C GLU A 37 5.31 15.06 -18.37
N ALA A 38 5.51 16.36 -18.18
CA ALA A 38 5.34 17.38 -19.21
C ALA A 38 6.58 18.28 -19.38
N GLY A 39 7.53 18.20 -18.46
CA GLY A 39 8.81 18.89 -18.46
C GLY A 39 9.88 18.18 -19.28
N GLU A 40 11.08 18.76 -19.26
CA GLU A 40 12.27 18.17 -19.89
C GLU A 40 12.91 17.07 -19.01
N TYR A 41 12.69 17.16 -17.70
CA TYR A 41 13.27 16.29 -16.68
C TYR A 41 12.16 15.62 -15.89
N GLU A 42 12.42 14.40 -15.38
CA GLU A 42 11.50 13.71 -14.49
C GLU A 42 11.30 14.47 -13.18
N GLY A 43 10.04 14.58 -12.74
CA GLY A 43 9.69 15.19 -11.47
C GLY A 43 9.13 16.60 -11.64
N PRO A 44 8.94 17.34 -10.54
CA PRO A 44 8.27 18.62 -10.62
C PRO A 44 9.16 19.66 -11.32
N ASP A 45 8.54 20.67 -11.92
CA ASP A 45 9.23 21.88 -12.38
C ASP A 45 8.37 23.13 -12.20
N TYR A 46 8.99 24.31 -12.26
CA TYR A 46 8.29 25.60 -12.03
C TYR A 46 7.28 25.98 -13.11
N LYS A 47 7.30 25.34 -14.28
CA LYS A 47 6.44 25.64 -15.43
C LYS A 47 5.23 24.71 -15.50
N PHE A 48 5.42 23.43 -15.25
CA PHE A 48 4.41 22.38 -15.38
C PHE A 48 3.96 21.82 -14.02
N GLY A 49 4.61 22.21 -12.92
CA GLY A 49 4.32 21.64 -11.61
C GLY A 49 4.63 20.15 -11.63
N TRP A 50 3.67 19.32 -11.22
CA TRP A 50 3.79 17.86 -11.22
C TRP A 50 3.41 17.18 -12.55
N GLY A 51 3.15 17.96 -13.61
CA GLY A 51 2.83 17.44 -14.94
C GLY A 51 1.38 17.66 -15.37
N LEU A 52 1.01 16.98 -16.46
CA LEU A 52 -0.31 17.06 -17.07
C LEU A 52 -1.27 16.06 -16.42
N MET A 53 -2.40 16.55 -15.92
CA MET A 53 -3.42 15.70 -15.29
C MET A 53 -3.89 14.59 -16.23
N ASN A 54 -3.77 13.34 -15.77
CA ASN A 54 -4.31 12.16 -16.44
C ASN A 54 -5.49 11.60 -15.62
N THR A 55 -6.71 11.81 -16.14
CA THR A 55 -7.95 11.42 -15.45
C THR A 55 -8.19 9.91 -15.52
N GLU A 56 -7.83 9.28 -16.63
CA GLU A 56 -7.96 7.85 -16.84
C GLU A 56 -7.10 7.07 -15.86
N LYS A 57 -5.80 7.38 -15.78
CA LYS A 57 -4.89 6.75 -14.79
C LYS A 57 -5.37 6.91 -13.35
N ALA A 58 -5.98 8.04 -12.99
CA ALA A 58 -6.55 8.24 -11.66
C ALA A 58 -7.75 7.31 -11.39
N VAL A 59 -8.65 7.16 -12.36
CA VAL A 59 -9.82 6.28 -12.28
C VAL A 59 -9.42 4.81 -12.27
N ASP A 60 -8.43 4.42 -13.08
CA ASP A 60 -7.87 3.07 -13.09
C ASP A 60 -7.25 2.72 -11.74
N LEU A 61 -6.48 3.65 -11.15
CA LEU A 61 -5.88 3.45 -9.84
C LEU A 61 -6.95 3.30 -8.74
N ILE A 62 -8.03 4.08 -8.78
CA ILE A 62 -9.17 3.93 -7.85
C ILE A 62 -9.77 2.52 -7.96
N THR A 63 -9.95 2.03 -9.19
CA THR A 63 -10.50 0.69 -9.47
C THR A 63 -9.56 -0.40 -8.97
N ALA A 64 -8.27 -0.30 -9.29
CA ALA A 64 -7.25 -1.24 -8.81
C ALA A 64 -7.13 -1.26 -7.28
N SER A 65 -7.47 -0.16 -6.61
CA SER A 65 -7.46 -0.08 -5.15
C SER A 65 -8.53 -0.95 -4.48
N GLN A 66 -9.54 -1.44 -5.21
CA GLN A 66 -10.56 -2.34 -4.64
C GLN A 66 -9.98 -3.70 -4.26
N THR A 67 -8.94 -4.15 -4.96
CA THR A 67 -8.24 -5.41 -4.72
C THR A 67 -6.84 -5.19 -4.15
N ASN A 68 -6.46 -3.94 -3.86
CA ASN A 68 -5.20 -3.59 -3.22
C ASN A 68 -5.38 -2.33 -2.39
N SER A 69 -5.71 -2.51 -1.11
CA SER A 69 -5.95 -1.41 -0.18
C SER A 69 -4.71 -0.55 0.11
N ASN A 70 -3.51 -0.96 -0.31
CA ASN A 70 -2.30 -0.16 -0.13
C ASN A 70 -2.20 0.98 -1.16
N ASN A 71 -2.94 0.93 -2.27
CA ASN A 71 -2.82 1.92 -3.33
C ASN A 71 -3.27 3.33 -2.91
N ILE A 72 -4.33 3.43 -2.10
CA ILE A 72 -4.88 4.70 -1.62
C ILE A 72 -5.14 4.56 -0.12
N ILE A 73 -4.35 5.27 0.68
CA ILE A 73 -4.44 5.22 2.13
C ILE A 73 -4.75 6.62 2.66
N GLU A 74 -5.77 6.72 3.50
CA GLU A 74 -6.03 7.91 4.32
C GLU A 74 -5.81 7.55 5.79
N ASN A 75 -4.95 8.29 6.48
CA ASN A 75 -4.62 8.01 7.87
C ASN A 75 -4.29 9.32 8.61
N GLU A 76 -4.01 9.25 9.91
CA GLU A 76 -3.61 10.37 10.74
C GLU A 76 -2.28 10.10 11.43
N LEU A 77 -1.43 11.13 11.52
CA LEU A 77 -0.17 11.06 12.25
C LEU A 77 -0.29 11.83 13.57
N LEU A 78 -0.01 11.13 14.67
CA LEU A 78 -0.03 11.72 16.02
C LEU A 78 1.31 12.37 16.36
N ASN A 79 1.30 13.30 17.31
CA ASN A 79 2.52 13.93 17.80
C ASN A 79 3.47 12.91 18.43
N GLY A 80 4.75 12.95 18.06
CA GLY A 80 5.78 11.99 18.44
C GLY A 80 5.78 10.65 17.69
N ASP A 81 4.74 10.34 16.90
CA ASP A 81 4.59 9.05 16.23
C ASP A 81 5.27 8.98 14.86
N SER A 82 5.37 7.74 14.34
CA SER A 82 5.76 7.44 12.96
C SER A 82 4.91 6.31 12.42
N ILE A 83 4.56 6.38 11.13
CA ILE A 83 3.80 5.34 10.45
C ILE A 83 4.71 4.58 9.49
N VAL A 84 4.53 3.26 9.43
CA VAL A 84 5.37 2.36 8.65
C VAL A 84 4.50 1.42 7.82
N TYR A 85 4.82 1.30 6.52
CA TYR A 85 4.25 0.30 5.62
C TYR A 85 5.39 -0.55 5.05
N ASN A 86 5.24 -1.88 5.10
CA ASN A 86 6.21 -2.82 4.53
C ASN A 86 5.61 -3.43 3.27
N LEU A 87 6.28 -3.27 2.13
CA LEU A 87 5.79 -3.69 0.82
C LEU A 87 6.90 -4.35 0.00
N GLN A 88 6.51 -5.10 -1.02
CA GLN A 88 7.43 -5.87 -1.85
C GLN A 88 7.47 -5.34 -3.28
N SER A 89 8.66 -5.05 -3.81
CA SER A 89 8.85 -4.67 -5.20
C SER A 89 9.30 -5.88 -6.02
N ASP A 90 8.74 -6.02 -7.21
CA ASP A 90 9.16 -7.02 -8.19
C ASP A 90 10.51 -6.67 -8.85
N GLY A 91 11.02 -5.46 -8.65
CA GLY A 91 12.24 -4.96 -9.28
C GLY A 91 12.08 -4.59 -10.75
N VAL A 92 10.84 -4.53 -11.25
CA VAL A 92 10.51 -4.23 -12.65
C VAL A 92 9.70 -2.94 -12.74
N ASN A 93 8.63 -2.82 -11.96
CA ASN A 93 7.73 -1.67 -12.01
C ASN A 93 8.29 -0.50 -11.17
N PRO A 94 8.29 0.75 -11.68
CA PRO A 94 8.70 1.91 -10.90
C PRO A 94 7.88 2.07 -9.62
N ILE A 95 8.57 2.33 -8.49
CA ILE A 95 7.90 2.69 -7.24
C ILE A 95 7.58 4.17 -7.25
N ILE A 96 6.30 4.50 -7.04
CA ILE A 96 5.83 5.88 -6.91
C ILE A 96 5.11 6.01 -5.58
N LEU A 97 5.49 7.01 -4.81
CA LEU A 97 4.82 7.38 -3.55
C LEU A 97 4.41 8.84 -3.64
N THR A 98 3.20 9.18 -3.25
CA THR A 98 2.76 10.58 -3.12
C THR A 98 2.03 10.77 -1.81
N LEU A 99 2.70 11.42 -0.86
CA LEU A 99 2.14 11.89 0.39
C LEU A 99 1.54 13.28 0.16
N GLY A 100 0.33 13.51 0.65
CA GLY A 100 -0.24 14.84 0.69
C GLY A 100 -1.21 15.04 1.83
N TYR A 101 -1.28 16.25 2.34
CA TYR A 101 -2.07 16.58 3.53
C TYR A 101 -2.62 17.99 3.42
N THR A 102 -3.75 18.25 4.08
CA THR A 102 -4.27 19.61 4.23
C THR A 102 -3.60 20.22 5.45
N ASP A 103 -2.61 21.07 5.24
CA ASP A 103 -1.86 21.74 6.31
C ASP A 103 -2.73 22.79 7.03
N LEU A 104 -2.33 23.12 8.26
CA LEU A 104 -2.96 24.19 9.03
C LEU A 104 -2.66 25.55 8.37
N PRO A 105 -3.57 26.53 8.49
CA PRO A 105 -3.32 27.86 7.97
C PRO A 105 -2.17 28.52 8.75
N SER A 106 -1.24 29.15 8.03
CA SER A 106 -0.19 30.00 8.60
C SER A 106 -0.58 31.48 8.52
N GLU A 107 0.08 32.29 9.35
CA GLU A 107 -0.08 33.74 9.33
C GLU A 107 0.56 34.34 8.07
N PRO A 108 -0.16 35.17 7.29
CA PRO A 108 0.40 35.82 6.11
C PRO A 108 1.57 36.74 6.50
N ILE A 109 2.63 36.76 5.69
CA ILE A 109 3.78 37.63 5.94
C ILE A 109 3.57 38.98 5.21
N PRO A 110 3.29 40.09 5.93
CA PRO A 110 2.92 41.34 5.30
C PRO A 110 4.13 42.09 4.73
N GLY A 111 3.92 42.74 3.58
CA GLY A 111 4.75 43.88 3.15
C GLY A 111 6.08 43.57 2.48
N ILE A 112 6.37 42.31 2.12
CA ILE A 112 7.57 41.93 1.37
C ILE A 112 7.17 41.27 0.05
N LEU A 113 7.59 41.87 -1.07
CA LEU A 113 7.42 41.28 -2.40
C LEU A 113 8.36 40.07 -2.55
N ASN A 114 7.85 38.94 -3.04
CA ASN A 114 8.60 37.70 -3.27
C ASN A 114 9.28 37.15 -1.99
N ASN A 115 8.61 37.20 -0.84
CA ASN A 115 9.11 36.52 0.36
C ASN A 115 9.14 35.00 0.12
N ARG A 116 10.26 34.36 0.47
CA ARG A 116 10.50 32.92 0.34
C ARG A 116 10.50 32.18 1.68
N GLU A 117 10.13 32.86 2.76
CA GLU A 117 9.93 32.24 4.06
C GLU A 117 8.84 31.16 3.96
N PRO A 118 9.13 29.90 4.34
CA PRO A 118 8.17 28.82 4.28
C PRO A 118 6.92 29.11 5.10
N LEU A 119 5.76 28.82 4.54
CA LEU A 119 4.45 28.98 5.19
C LEU A 119 3.87 27.66 5.69
N LEU A 120 4.65 26.57 5.60
CA LEU A 120 4.29 25.24 6.08
C LEU A 120 4.27 25.23 7.62
N VAL A 121 3.16 24.76 8.21
CA VAL A 121 2.98 24.66 9.67
C VAL A 121 3.38 23.28 10.15
N ASN A 122 2.72 22.24 9.63
CA ASN A 122 3.05 20.85 9.94
C ASN A 122 3.95 20.29 8.83
N ASP A 123 5.18 19.93 9.17
CA ASP A 123 6.15 19.34 8.25
C ASP A 123 6.13 17.81 8.41
N LEU A 124 5.46 17.13 7.48
CA LEU A 124 5.49 15.66 7.37
C LEU A 124 6.56 15.22 6.37
N ASP A 125 7.32 14.19 6.75
CA ASP A 125 8.38 13.59 5.93
C ASP A 125 8.03 12.16 5.52
N ILE A 126 8.09 11.85 4.22
CA ILE A 126 8.08 10.49 3.69
C ILE A 126 9.48 10.03 3.30
N ARG A 127 9.83 8.79 3.65
CA ARG A 127 11.03 8.10 3.18
C ARG A 127 10.70 6.72 2.68
N LEU A 128 11.36 6.31 1.60
CA LEU A 128 11.35 4.93 1.12
C LEU A 128 12.71 4.30 1.44
N ILE A 129 12.71 3.15 2.07
CA ILE A 129 13.91 2.46 2.55
C ILE A 129 13.98 1.10 1.86
N ASN A 130 15.07 0.81 1.16
CA ASN A 130 15.35 -0.53 0.66
C ASN A 130 15.94 -1.37 1.81
N ASN A 131 15.26 -2.46 2.20
CA ASN A 131 15.62 -3.22 3.39
C ASN A 131 16.86 -4.12 3.18
N GLN A 132 17.25 -4.39 1.93
CA GLN A 132 18.41 -5.22 1.61
C GLN A 132 19.74 -4.46 1.75
N ASN A 133 19.75 -3.17 1.40
CA ASN A 133 20.97 -2.35 1.37
C ASN A 133 20.90 -1.09 2.24
N SER A 134 19.78 -0.86 2.94
CA SER A 134 19.52 0.31 3.79
C SER A 134 19.59 1.66 3.06
N MET A 135 19.46 1.67 1.72
CA MET A 135 19.39 2.91 0.95
C MET A 135 18.07 3.62 1.23
N ILE A 136 18.14 4.94 1.45
CA ILE A 136 16.99 5.79 1.73
C ILE A 136 16.76 6.72 0.54
N TYR A 137 15.53 6.75 0.04
CA TYR A 137 15.06 7.65 -1.00
C TYR A 137 14.18 8.73 -0.37
N SER A 138 14.41 9.97 -0.81
CA SER A 138 13.74 11.18 -0.32
C SER A 138 12.89 11.81 -1.42
N PRO A 139 11.88 12.63 -1.06
CA PRO A 139 10.99 13.25 -2.03
C PRO A 139 11.71 14.29 -2.89
N TYR A 140 11.07 14.66 -4.00
CA TYR A 140 11.52 15.77 -4.84
C TYR A 140 11.44 17.13 -4.14
N LEU A 141 12.38 18.01 -4.49
CA LEU A 141 12.39 19.42 -4.14
C LEU A 141 12.93 20.27 -5.31
N LEU A 142 12.49 21.52 -5.35
CA LEU A 142 12.92 22.50 -6.36
C LEU A 142 13.84 23.55 -5.76
N ASP A 143 14.80 24.02 -6.56
CA ASP A 143 15.68 25.13 -6.19
C ASP A 143 15.14 26.45 -6.77
N PRO A 144 14.64 27.39 -5.94
CA PRO A 144 14.10 28.67 -6.42
C PRO A 144 15.18 29.64 -6.94
N ASP A 145 16.46 29.38 -6.65
CA ASP A 145 17.57 30.13 -7.23
C ASP A 145 17.98 29.60 -8.60
N SER A 146 17.56 28.39 -8.95
CA SER A 146 17.84 27.73 -10.23
C SER A 146 16.57 27.14 -10.88
N PRO A 147 15.56 27.95 -11.23
CA PRO A 147 14.23 27.45 -11.62
C PRO A 147 14.17 26.69 -12.96
N GLY A 148 15.25 26.69 -13.75
CA GLY A 148 15.37 25.90 -14.97
C GLY A 148 16.11 24.58 -14.80
N SER A 149 16.65 24.30 -13.61
CA SER A 149 17.37 23.06 -13.31
C SER A 149 16.39 21.92 -13.01
N PRO A 150 16.79 20.64 -13.24
CA PRO A 150 15.99 19.49 -12.82
C PRO A 150 15.75 19.50 -11.30
N ALA A 151 14.61 18.92 -10.89
CA ALA A 151 14.33 18.69 -9.48
C ALA A 151 15.43 17.84 -8.82
N GLN A 152 15.69 18.13 -7.56
CA GLN A 152 16.58 17.35 -6.72
C GLN A 152 15.75 16.50 -5.76
N THR A 153 16.40 15.65 -4.97
CA THR A 153 15.75 14.91 -3.88
C THR A 153 16.38 15.28 -2.55
N GLY A 154 15.58 15.25 -1.49
CA GLY A 154 16.03 15.66 -0.15
C GLY A 154 14.87 15.98 0.77
N ASP A 155 15.17 16.67 1.86
CA ASP A 155 14.14 17.10 2.82
C ASP A 155 13.37 18.29 2.24
N ASN A 156 12.09 18.09 1.94
CA ASN A 156 11.20 19.16 1.55
C ASN A 156 10.69 19.86 2.83
N ILE A 157 10.78 21.19 2.88
CA ILE A 157 10.39 22.00 4.04
C ILE A 157 9.39 23.10 3.66
N VAL A 158 8.86 23.06 2.43
CA VAL A 158 8.02 24.12 1.86
C VAL A 158 6.68 23.61 1.34
N ASP A 159 6.60 22.35 0.92
CA ASP A 159 5.41 21.78 0.29
C ASP A 159 4.66 20.81 1.19
N ASN A 160 3.32 20.85 1.12
CA ASN A 160 2.44 19.87 1.73
C ASN A 160 2.15 18.65 0.83
N ILE A 161 2.96 18.46 -0.21
CA ILE A 161 2.95 17.32 -1.13
C ILE A 161 4.39 16.82 -1.27
N GLU A 162 4.62 15.57 -0.93
CA GLU A 162 5.91 14.92 -1.09
C GLU A 162 5.78 13.71 -2.03
N LYS A 163 6.51 13.71 -3.15
CA LYS A 163 6.51 12.60 -4.12
C LYS A 163 7.90 11.99 -4.22
N ILE A 164 7.96 10.66 -4.09
CA ILE A 164 9.15 9.85 -4.38
C ILE A 164 8.88 9.08 -5.67
N TYR A 165 9.82 9.10 -6.59
CA TYR A 165 9.81 8.30 -7.82
C TYR A 165 11.12 7.52 -7.93
N LEU A 166 11.02 6.20 -7.91
CA LEU A 166 12.15 5.29 -8.10
C LEU A 166 11.92 4.45 -9.36
N ASN A 167 12.54 4.88 -10.46
CA ASN A 167 12.32 4.31 -11.79
C ASN A 167 12.74 2.84 -11.92
N ASN A 168 13.88 2.46 -11.34
CA ASN A 168 14.43 1.10 -11.46
C ASN A 168 14.70 0.54 -10.05
N PRO A 169 13.67 0.09 -9.32
CA PRO A 169 13.86 -0.49 -8.00
C PRO A 169 14.57 -1.85 -8.12
N ALA A 170 15.34 -2.22 -7.10
CA ALA A 170 15.75 -3.61 -6.93
C ALA A 170 14.56 -4.43 -6.39
N SER A 171 14.48 -5.71 -6.74
CA SER A 171 13.45 -6.61 -6.18
C SER A 171 13.67 -6.87 -4.69
N GLY A 172 12.57 -7.00 -3.95
CA GLY A 172 12.59 -7.33 -2.52
C GLY A 172 11.79 -6.37 -1.65
N ASP A 173 12.06 -6.42 -0.34
CA ASP A 173 11.29 -5.68 0.65
C ASP A 173 11.73 -4.21 0.76
N TYR A 174 10.73 -3.33 0.82
CA TYR A 174 10.89 -1.92 1.11
C TYR A 174 10.02 -1.50 2.28
N THR A 175 10.51 -0.49 2.99
CA THR A 175 9.78 0.17 4.07
C THR A 175 9.46 1.60 3.66
N ILE A 176 8.17 1.96 3.65
CA ILE A 176 7.72 3.34 3.59
C ILE A 176 7.59 3.82 5.02
N LYS A 177 8.24 4.93 5.35
CA LYS A 177 8.17 5.56 6.67
C LYS A 177 7.67 6.98 6.54
N ILE A 178 6.66 7.33 7.33
CA ILE A 178 6.13 8.69 7.46
C ILE A 178 6.40 9.18 8.89
N THR A 179 6.99 10.36 9.00
CA THR A 179 7.30 11.06 10.26
C THR A 179 6.85 12.51 10.18
N HIS A 180 7.00 13.25 11.28
CA HIS A 180 6.87 14.71 11.29
C HIS A 180 8.07 15.36 11.97
N LYS A 181 8.32 16.62 11.62
CA LYS A 181 9.27 17.48 12.33
C LYS A 181 8.55 18.31 13.39
N GLY A 182 9.29 18.64 14.45
CA GLY A 182 8.80 19.50 15.51
C GLY A 182 7.73 18.82 16.35
N SER A 183 6.62 19.52 16.60
CA SER A 183 5.51 18.99 17.39
C SER A 183 4.19 19.34 16.72
N LEU A 184 3.32 18.35 16.58
CA LEU A 184 1.97 18.52 16.07
C LEU A 184 1.06 18.96 17.23
N LEU A 185 0.35 20.08 17.06
CA LEU A 185 -0.64 20.56 18.05
C LEU A 185 -1.87 19.66 18.08
N ASP A 186 -2.31 19.23 16.90
CA ASP A 186 -3.39 18.27 16.67
C ASP A 186 -2.89 17.19 15.70
N PRO A 187 -3.49 15.97 15.69
CA PRO A 187 -3.18 14.95 14.68
C PRO A 187 -3.29 15.48 13.26
N GLN A 188 -2.27 15.23 12.43
CA GLN A 188 -2.29 15.62 11.02
C GLN A 188 -2.84 14.46 10.18
N SER A 189 -4.04 14.62 9.65
CA SER A 189 -4.56 13.73 8.61
C SER A 189 -3.73 13.86 7.33
N PHE A 190 -3.41 12.73 6.71
CA PHE A 190 -2.70 12.67 5.43
C PHE A 190 -3.32 11.62 4.51
N SER A 191 -2.92 11.71 3.25
CA SER A 191 -3.26 10.79 2.18
C SER A 191 -1.98 10.31 1.52
N LEU A 192 -1.85 9.00 1.37
CA LEU A 192 -0.71 8.35 0.72
C LEU A 192 -1.23 7.57 -0.49
N ILE A 193 -0.67 7.88 -1.66
CA ILE A 193 -0.93 7.16 -2.91
C ILE A 193 0.31 6.36 -3.27
N ILE A 194 0.14 5.07 -3.55
CA ILE A 194 1.20 4.09 -3.74
C ILE A 194 0.97 3.32 -5.03
N THR A 195 2.02 3.18 -5.85
CA THR A 195 2.06 2.22 -6.96
C THR A 195 3.45 1.60 -7.10
N GLY A 196 3.55 0.47 -7.81
CA GLY A 196 4.83 -0.19 -8.12
C GLY A 196 5.25 -1.28 -7.13
N PHE A 197 4.37 -1.63 -6.20
CA PHE A 197 4.55 -2.80 -5.33
C PHE A 197 3.67 -3.96 -5.78
N ARG A 198 4.20 -5.16 -5.60
CA ARG A 198 3.53 -6.43 -5.85
C ARG A 198 2.69 -6.82 -4.64
N VAL A 199 1.48 -7.29 -4.89
CA VAL A 199 0.57 -7.84 -3.89
C VAL A 199 0.29 -9.30 -4.23
N LEU A 200 0.49 -10.15 -3.24
CA LEU A 200 0.21 -11.57 -3.27
C LEU A 200 -0.81 -11.88 -2.18
N GLU A 201 -1.89 -12.59 -2.53
CA GLU A 201 -2.98 -12.88 -1.62
C GLU A 201 -3.52 -14.29 -1.78
N VAL A 202 -3.94 -14.85 -0.64
CA VAL A 202 -4.83 -16.01 -0.56
C VAL A 202 -6.26 -15.47 -0.45
N GLN A 203 -7.08 -15.73 -1.45
CA GLN A 203 -8.48 -15.29 -1.49
C GLN A 203 -9.41 -16.49 -1.33
N ASN A 204 -10.60 -16.30 -0.75
CA ASN A 204 -11.61 -17.37 -0.59
C ASN A 204 -11.03 -18.64 0.05
N LEU A 205 -10.23 -18.46 1.12
CA LEU A 205 -9.70 -19.58 1.89
C LEU A 205 -10.86 -20.34 2.56
N ASP A 206 -10.87 -21.66 2.39
CA ASP A 206 -11.90 -22.54 2.90
C ASP A 206 -11.34 -23.92 3.27
N ILE A 207 -12.06 -24.65 4.13
CA ILE A 207 -11.75 -26.01 4.54
C ILE A 207 -13.04 -26.84 4.64
N GLY A 208 -13.04 -28.02 4.02
CA GLY A 208 -14.22 -28.91 4.01
C GLY A 208 -15.21 -28.63 2.88
N GLY A 209 -15.00 -27.58 2.07
CA GLY A 209 -15.83 -27.29 0.89
C GLY A 209 -17.19 -26.74 1.29
N ASP A 210 -18.26 -27.52 1.05
CA ASP A 210 -19.63 -27.11 1.38
C ASP A 210 -20.02 -27.40 2.85
N GLU A 211 -19.09 -27.92 3.67
CA GLU A 211 -19.31 -28.13 5.10
C GLU A 211 -19.40 -26.79 5.85
N ASP A 212 -20.22 -26.73 6.90
CA ASP A 212 -20.27 -25.56 7.77
C ASP A 212 -19.00 -25.51 8.62
N LEU A 213 -18.24 -24.41 8.58
CA LEU A 213 -17.02 -24.22 9.36
C LEU A 213 -17.19 -24.43 10.87
N GLN A 214 -18.40 -24.30 11.40
CA GLN A 214 -18.72 -24.57 12.80
C GLN A 214 -19.13 -26.03 13.06
N ASN A 215 -19.19 -26.87 12.02
CA ASN A 215 -19.64 -28.25 12.06
C ASN A 215 -18.96 -29.09 10.96
N LEU A 216 -17.63 -29.08 10.91
CA LEU A 216 -16.89 -30.02 10.05
C LEU A 216 -16.98 -31.43 10.62
N ILE A 217 -17.30 -32.40 9.76
CA ILE A 217 -17.39 -33.82 10.09
C ILE A 217 -16.27 -34.64 9.42
N SER A 218 -15.61 -34.09 8.40
CA SER A 218 -14.48 -34.73 7.75
C SER A 218 -13.19 -34.51 8.54
N HIS A 219 -12.60 -35.59 9.06
CA HIS A 219 -11.34 -35.54 9.82
C HIS A 219 -10.08 -35.42 8.93
N THR A 220 -10.24 -35.48 7.61
CA THR A 220 -9.20 -35.24 6.60
C THR A 220 -9.76 -34.35 5.48
N PRO A 221 -10.15 -33.11 5.81
CA PRO A 221 -10.82 -32.23 4.85
C PRO A 221 -9.83 -31.75 3.78
N ASN A 222 -10.36 -31.30 2.64
CA ASN A 222 -9.58 -30.53 1.67
C ASN A 222 -9.58 -29.07 2.08
N ILE A 223 -8.44 -28.42 1.93
CA ILE A 223 -8.27 -26.97 2.03
C ILE A 223 -8.29 -26.42 0.62
N THR A 224 -9.09 -25.40 0.40
CA THR A 224 -9.20 -24.73 -0.91
C THR A 224 -8.96 -23.24 -0.76
N PHE A 225 -8.39 -22.63 -1.79
CA PHE A 225 -8.18 -21.20 -1.86
C PHE A 225 -8.06 -20.75 -3.30
N ASN A 226 -8.14 -19.44 -3.53
CA ASN A 226 -7.80 -18.77 -4.76
C ASN A 226 -6.50 -18.00 -4.58
N TYR A 227 -5.68 -18.00 -5.62
CA TYR A 227 -4.44 -17.25 -5.67
C TYR A 227 -4.65 -15.93 -6.44
N TYR A 228 -4.17 -14.83 -5.87
CA TYR A 228 -4.13 -13.54 -6.54
C TYR A 228 -2.72 -12.95 -6.50
N ASP A 229 -2.30 -12.42 -7.64
CA ASP A 229 -1.07 -11.64 -7.80
C ASP A 229 -1.38 -10.39 -8.62
N SER A 230 -1.06 -9.22 -8.08
CA SER A 230 -1.29 -7.94 -8.76
C SER A 230 -0.51 -7.78 -10.07
N MET A 231 0.56 -8.55 -10.25
CA MET A 231 1.38 -8.57 -11.46
C MET A 231 0.99 -9.69 -12.43
N GLY A 232 0.01 -10.54 -12.08
CA GLY A 232 -0.49 -11.60 -12.95
C GLY A 232 0.43 -12.82 -13.08
N GLU A 233 1.47 -12.91 -12.26
CA GLU A 233 2.38 -14.07 -12.23
C GLU A 233 1.71 -15.29 -11.60
N THR A 234 2.06 -16.49 -12.05
CA THR A 234 1.46 -17.73 -11.54
C THR A 234 1.99 -18.11 -10.17
N GLN A 235 1.15 -18.77 -9.35
CA GLN A 235 1.61 -19.41 -8.12
C GLN A 235 2.70 -20.44 -8.41
N THR A 236 3.73 -20.48 -7.57
CA THR A 236 4.77 -21.51 -7.61
C THR A 236 4.94 -22.24 -6.29
N HIS A 237 4.52 -21.63 -5.18
CA HIS A 237 4.66 -22.19 -3.84
C HIS A 237 3.42 -21.95 -2.99
N TYR A 238 3.21 -22.82 -1.99
CA TYR A 238 2.30 -22.57 -0.88
C TYR A 238 2.93 -23.07 0.43
N HIS A 239 2.39 -22.58 1.55
CA HIS A 239 2.70 -23.07 2.89
C HIS A 239 1.43 -23.00 3.74
N MET A 240 1.08 -24.11 4.37
CA MET A 240 -0.13 -24.28 5.18
C MET A 240 0.21 -24.78 6.57
N GLN A 241 -0.51 -24.29 7.57
CA GLN A 241 -0.39 -24.77 8.93
C GLN A 241 -1.76 -24.90 9.57
N ILE A 242 -1.93 -25.92 10.40
CA ILE A 242 -3.08 -26.08 11.29
C ILE A 242 -2.59 -26.19 12.73
N SER A 243 -3.28 -25.50 13.63
CA SER A 243 -2.98 -25.46 15.06
C SER A 243 -4.24 -25.54 15.90
N THR A 244 -4.10 -26.01 17.14
CA THR A 244 -5.13 -25.81 18.19
C THR A 244 -5.06 -24.41 18.81
N GLN A 245 -4.04 -23.63 18.47
CA GLN A 245 -3.74 -22.32 19.05
C GLN A 245 -3.91 -21.22 18.00
N SER A 246 -4.70 -20.21 18.31
CA SER A 246 -5.03 -19.11 17.39
C SER A 246 -3.84 -18.24 17.01
N ASP A 247 -2.79 -18.21 17.85
CA ASP A 247 -1.57 -17.45 17.60
C ASP A 247 -0.51 -18.23 16.82
N PHE A 248 -0.78 -19.51 16.52
CA PHE A 248 0.15 -20.43 15.90
C PHE A 248 1.53 -20.45 16.58
N SER A 249 1.57 -20.36 17.93
CA SER A 249 2.82 -20.49 18.68
C SER A 249 3.49 -21.86 18.43
N SER A 250 2.69 -22.86 18.05
CA SER A 250 3.11 -24.10 17.42
C SER A 250 2.08 -24.56 16.37
N ALA A 251 2.53 -25.08 15.24
CA ALA A 251 1.71 -25.82 14.29
C ALA A 251 1.57 -27.29 14.73
N ASP A 252 0.91 -27.52 15.88
CA ASP A 252 0.84 -28.81 16.57
C ASP A 252 0.02 -29.88 15.83
N MET A 253 -0.89 -29.45 14.96
CA MET A 253 -1.71 -30.37 14.17
C MET A 253 -1.08 -30.69 12.83
N TRP A 254 -0.57 -29.68 12.12
CA TRP A 254 0.07 -29.87 10.83
C TRP A 254 0.87 -28.66 10.38
N ASP A 255 2.01 -28.92 9.76
CA ASP A 255 2.80 -27.98 8.99
C ASP A 255 3.14 -28.66 7.65
N SER A 256 2.80 -28.02 6.53
CA SER A 256 3.13 -28.57 5.20
C SER A 256 4.60 -28.38 4.83
N ASP A 257 5.36 -27.61 5.61
CA ASP A 257 6.56 -26.91 5.18
C ASP A 257 6.26 -26.05 3.92
N GLU A 258 7.32 -25.54 3.29
CA GLU A 258 7.22 -24.92 1.98
C GLU A 258 7.06 -25.99 0.88
N VAL A 259 5.98 -25.89 0.11
CA VAL A 259 5.70 -26.80 -1.01
C VAL A 259 5.78 -26.05 -2.33
N SER A 260 6.66 -26.50 -3.22
CA SER A 260 6.73 -26.01 -4.62
C SER A 260 5.61 -26.63 -5.46
N SER A 261 4.44 -25.99 -5.47
CA SER A 261 3.29 -26.39 -6.30
C SER A 261 2.41 -25.18 -6.64
N SER A 262 1.74 -25.27 -7.79
CA SER A 262 0.67 -24.36 -8.21
C SER A 262 -0.72 -24.82 -7.76
N ASP A 263 -0.82 -25.91 -7.00
CA ASP A 263 -2.09 -26.44 -6.52
C ASP A 263 -2.78 -25.44 -5.58
N THR A 264 -4.10 -25.33 -5.73
CA THR A 264 -4.97 -24.50 -4.90
C THR A 264 -5.99 -25.32 -4.11
N ILE A 265 -5.86 -26.65 -4.17
CA ILE A 265 -6.65 -27.62 -3.43
C ILE A 265 -5.68 -28.63 -2.83
N VAL A 266 -5.64 -28.71 -1.50
CA VAL A 266 -4.68 -29.55 -0.79
C VAL A 266 -5.40 -30.36 0.28
N ALA A 267 -5.18 -31.68 0.30
CA ALA A 267 -5.73 -32.54 1.33
C ALA A 267 -4.97 -32.34 2.65
N TYR A 268 -5.70 -32.19 3.75
CA TYR A 268 -5.11 -32.19 5.09
C TYR A 268 -4.34 -33.49 5.35
N ALA A 269 -3.05 -33.37 5.70
CA ALA A 269 -2.14 -34.50 5.89
C ALA A 269 -1.55 -34.59 7.30
N GLY A 270 -2.14 -33.90 8.27
CA GLY A 270 -1.67 -33.86 9.66
C GLY A 270 -2.27 -34.93 10.57
N ASN A 271 -2.16 -34.67 11.87
CA ASN A 271 -2.76 -35.53 12.91
C ASN A 271 -4.29 -35.54 12.80
N THR A 272 -4.94 -36.67 13.06
CA THR A 272 -6.41 -36.77 12.98
C THR A 272 -7.09 -35.67 13.80
N LEU A 273 -7.91 -34.86 13.12
CA LEU A 273 -8.76 -33.85 13.76
C LEU A 273 -9.79 -34.56 14.64
N ILE A 274 -10.15 -34.01 15.79
CA ILE A 274 -11.08 -34.67 16.72
C ILE A 274 -12.30 -33.79 16.99
N ASP A 275 -13.47 -34.43 17.10
CA ASP A 275 -14.73 -33.75 17.39
C ASP A 275 -14.70 -33.01 18.72
N GLY A 276 -15.44 -31.91 18.79
CA GLY A 276 -15.51 -31.02 19.95
C GLY A 276 -14.29 -30.11 20.10
N THR A 277 -13.42 -30.02 19.10
CA THR A 277 -12.21 -29.19 19.12
C THR A 277 -12.26 -28.11 18.04
N THR A 278 -11.92 -26.88 18.42
CA THR A 278 -11.69 -25.77 17.49
C THR A 278 -10.24 -25.77 17.05
N TYR A 279 -10.03 -25.53 15.76
CA TYR A 279 -8.73 -25.44 15.11
C TYR A 279 -8.61 -24.14 14.31
N TYR A 280 -7.36 -23.77 14.04
CA TYR A 280 -7.01 -22.61 13.25
C TYR A 280 -6.14 -23.06 12.09
N LEU A 281 -6.56 -22.72 10.89
CA LEU A 281 -5.84 -22.90 9.64
C LEU A 281 -5.21 -21.57 9.24
N ARG A 282 -3.97 -21.61 8.74
CA ARG A 282 -3.41 -20.50 7.98
C ARG A 282 -2.73 -20.97 6.71
N VAL A 283 -2.83 -20.15 5.67
CA VAL A 283 -2.23 -20.40 4.35
C VAL A 283 -1.53 -19.14 3.86
N ARG A 284 -0.35 -19.31 3.26
CA ARG A 284 0.28 -18.28 2.44
C ARG A 284 0.74 -18.88 1.12
N VAL A 285 0.79 -18.05 0.09
CA VAL A 285 1.14 -18.42 -1.27
C VAL A 285 2.36 -17.65 -1.73
N GLY A 286 3.11 -18.21 -2.68
CA GLY A 286 4.33 -17.60 -3.18
C GLY A 286 4.51 -17.72 -4.68
N SER A 287 5.21 -16.73 -5.23
CA SER A 287 5.59 -16.65 -6.64
C SER A 287 6.92 -15.91 -6.78
N ASP A 288 7.86 -16.49 -7.54
CA ASP A 288 9.20 -15.96 -7.78
C ASP A 288 9.98 -15.51 -6.51
N GLY A 289 9.85 -16.28 -5.43
CA GLY A 289 10.52 -15.97 -4.16
C GLY A 289 9.83 -14.91 -3.30
N PHE A 290 8.70 -14.37 -3.75
CA PHE A 290 7.82 -13.50 -2.97
C PHE A 290 6.73 -14.34 -2.28
N TRP A 291 6.25 -13.87 -1.14
CA TRP A 291 5.26 -14.55 -0.32
C TRP A 291 4.17 -13.59 0.13
N SER A 292 2.92 -14.05 0.08
CA SER A 292 1.80 -13.34 0.71
C SER A 292 1.97 -13.27 2.22
N SER A 293 1.23 -12.35 2.84
CA SER A 293 0.89 -12.49 4.27
C SER A 293 0.10 -13.79 4.50
N TRP A 294 0.06 -14.25 5.75
CA TRP A 294 -0.78 -15.36 6.14
C TRP A 294 -2.26 -14.96 6.07
N SER A 295 -3.07 -15.80 5.45
CA SER A 295 -4.54 -15.78 5.54
C SER A 295 -4.98 -16.85 6.52
N GLU A 296 -5.89 -16.53 7.43
CA GLU A 296 -6.26 -17.38 8.57
C GLU A 296 -7.75 -17.68 8.58
N LEU A 297 -8.11 -18.88 9.06
CA LEU A 297 -9.47 -19.40 9.13
C LEU A 297 -9.65 -20.23 10.41
N GLU A 298 -10.72 -19.98 11.16
CA GLU A 298 -11.14 -20.79 12.31
C GLU A 298 -12.20 -21.81 11.88
N PHE A 299 -12.09 -23.06 12.37
CA PHE A 299 -13.11 -24.08 12.16
C PHE A 299 -13.28 -24.99 13.39
N HIS A 300 -14.45 -25.61 13.53
CA HIS A 300 -14.80 -26.49 14.64
C HIS A 300 -15.27 -27.85 14.13
N MET A 301 -14.72 -28.91 14.73
CA MET A 301 -15.08 -30.29 14.42
C MET A 301 -16.26 -30.75 15.26
N ASN A 302 -17.23 -31.41 14.63
CA ASN A 302 -18.42 -31.98 15.27
C ASN A 302 -18.79 -33.32 14.63
N SER A 303 -19.71 -34.03 15.27
CA SER A 303 -20.27 -35.33 14.84
C SER A 303 -21.66 -35.21 14.23
#